data_AF-E9E0A1-F1
#
_entry.id   AF-E9E0A1-F1
#
_cell.length_a   1.000
_cell.length_b   1.000
_cell.length_c   1.000
_cell.angle_alpha   90.00
_cell.angle_beta   90.00
_cell.angle_gamma   90.00
#
_symmetry.space_group_name_H-M   'P 1'
#
loop_
_entity.id
_entity.type
_entity.pdbx_description
1 polymer ?
#
loop_
_entity_poly.entity_id
_entity_poly.type
_entity_poly.pdbx_seq_one_letter_code
_entity_poly.pdbx_strand_id
1 'polypeptide(L)'
;MYGRPFQHQHATYGAHGIGLSVCVVGGNRGDPLELDFLDENSISSAARAYGNKPLDVVINVGGLPPNPKPWKDQTSSLMLERLRVMTIGPYLTMTEVLPQLELAPNPKVINIPSSFGSISKPGFLSTRLTDWDGEDDMETCIKGLMKIINSISHEDNGAFFKWDGSRIPF
;
A
#
# COMPACT_ATOMS: atom_id res chain seq x y z
N MET A 1 -15.61 -2.12 8.68
CA MET A 1 -16.71 -1.93 7.70
C MET A 1 -16.10 -1.65 6.32
N TYR A 2 -15.39 -2.60 5.68
CA TYR A 2 -14.58 -2.28 4.49
C TYR A 2 -14.46 -3.42 3.45
N GLY A 3 -15.43 -4.35 3.39
CA GLY A 3 -15.24 -5.68 2.76
C GLY A 3 -15.27 -5.78 1.23
N ARG A 4 -15.23 -4.70 0.44
CA ARG A 4 -15.42 -4.75 -1.04
C ARG A 4 -14.36 -4.12 -1.97
N PRO A 5 -13.50 -3.16 -1.59
CA PRO A 5 -12.65 -2.47 -2.57
C PRO A 5 -11.37 -3.24 -3.00
N PHE A 6 -10.98 -4.32 -2.32
CA PHE A 6 -9.73 -5.04 -2.64
C PHE A 6 -9.84 -6.01 -3.83
N GLN A 7 -11.05 -6.44 -4.20
CA GLN A 7 -11.26 -7.48 -5.21
C GLN A 7 -11.18 -6.97 -6.68
N HIS A 8 -11.22 -5.65 -6.89
CA HIS A 8 -11.24 -5.03 -8.23
C HIS A 8 -10.17 -3.94 -8.38
N GLN A 9 -8.95 -4.18 -7.89
CA GLN A 9 -7.83 -3.28 -8.16
C GLN A 9 -7.36 -3.46 -9.60
N HIS A 10 -7.74 -2.52 -10.46
CA HIS A 10 -7.19 -2.40 -11.80
C HIS A 10 -5.79 -1.80 -11.69
N ALA A 11 -4.76 -2.65 -11.66
CA ALA A 11 -3.40 -2.19 -11.86
C ALA A 11 -3.26 -1.60 -13.28
N THR A 12 -3.22 -0.28 -13.39
CA THR A 12 -2.91 0.46 -14.62
C THR A 12 -1.39 0.52 -14.81
N TYR A 13 -0.93 0.16 -16.00
CA TYR A 13 0.50 0.20 -16.37
C TYR A 13 0.88 1.64 -16.73
N GLY A 14 1.76 2.25 -15.94
CA GLY A 14 2.58 3.38 -16.41
C GLY A 14 3.72 2.89 -17.30
N ALA A 15 4.29 3.77 -18.12
CA ALA A 15 5.30 3.44 -19.13
C ALA A 15 6.64 2.90 -18.57
N HIS A 16 6.85 2.90 -17.24
CA HIS A 16 8.16 2.67 -16.62
C HIS A 16 8.23 1.66 -15.48
N GLY A 17 7.18 0.88 -15.22
CA GLY A 17 7.17 -0.08 -14.11
C GLY A 17 5.99 0.13 -13.19
N ILE A 18 5.73 -0.87 -12.33
CA ILE A 18 4.52 -0.93 -11.52
C ILE A 18 4.73 0.00 -10.31
N GLY A 19 4.06 1.14 -10.31
CA GLY A 19 4.05 2.12 -9.20
C GLY A 19 2.66 2.29 -8.61
N LEU A 20 1.86 1.22 -8.54
CA LEU A 20 0.45 1.33 -8.15
C LEU A 20 0.29 1.44 -6.64
N SER A 21 -0.14 2.60 -6.14
CA SER A 21 -0.76 2.74 -4.82
C SER A 21 -2.27 2.70 -4.94
N VAL A 22 -2.91 1.98 -4.03
CA VAL A 22 -4.37 2.02 -3.88
C VAL A 22 -4.69 2.59 -2.50
N CYS A 23 -4.90 3.89 -2.45
CA CYS A 23 -5.38 4.55 -1.24
C CYS A 23 -6.91 4.41 -1.14
N VAL A 24 -7.40 3.97 0.02
CA VAL A 24 -8.83 3.78 0.30
C VAL A 24 -9.12 4.27 1.72
N VAL A 25 -10.02 5.24 1.91
CA VAL A 25 -11.39 5.08 2.47
C VAL A 25 -11.93 6.41 3.03
N GLY A 26 -13.12 6.82 2.55
CA GLY A 26 -14.09 7.65 3.26
C GLY A 26 -15.53 7.45 2.74
N GLY A 27 -16.45 6.95 3.58
CA GLY A 27 -17.89 6.78 3.28
C GLY A 27 -18.31 5.38 2.76
N ASN A 28 -19.61 5.08 2.77
CA ASN A 28 -20.22 3.76 2.47
C ASN A 28 -19.89 3.12 1.09
N ARG A 29 -19.04 3.75 0.28
CA ARG A 29 -18.44 3.24 -0.97
C ARG A 29 -16.99 3.69 -1.00
N GLY A 30 -16.06 2.75 -0.96
CA GLY A 30 -14.63 3.03 -1.05
C GLY A 30 -14.24 3.33 -2.49
N ASP A 31 -14.13 4.61 -2.82
CA ASP A 31 -13.57 5.04 -4.10
C ASP A 31 -12.04 5.07 -3.98
N PRO A 32 -11.29 4.30 -4.80
CA PRO A 32 -9.84 4.29 -4.75
C PRO A 32 -9.27 5.62 -5.24
N LEU A 33 -8.27 6.14 -4.54
CA LEU A 33 -7.40 7.19 -5.05
C LEU A 33 -6.29 6.53 -5.86
N GLU A 34 -6.38 6.64 -7.19
CA GLU A 34 -5.35 6.17 -8.11
C GLU A 34 -4.22 7.19 -8.23
N LEU A 35 -2.99 6.76 -7.96
CA LEU A 35 -1.77 7.55 -8.11
C LEU A 35 -0.58 6.65 -8.47
N ASP A 36 0.46 7.26 -9.02
CA ASP A 36 1.74 6.62 -9.35
C ASP A 36 2.82 7.15 -8.40
N PHE A 37 3.45 6.25 -7.64
CA PHE A 37 4.55 6.61 -6.74
C PHE A 37 5.80 7.17 -7.44
N LEU A 38 5.92 7.00 -8.76
CA LEU A 38 6.99 7.58 -9.56
C LEU A 38 6.66 8.99 -10.08
N ASP A 39 5.41 9.43 -9.99
CA ASP A 39 4.96 10.77 -10.43
C ASP A 39 4.35 11.57 -9.27
N GLU A 40 5.12 12.50 -8.72
CA GLU A 40 4.70 13.39 -7.63
C GLU A 40 3.48 14.26 -8.00
N ASN A 41 3.29 14.57 -9.29
CA ASN A 41 2.12 15.32 -9.75
C ASN A 41 0.85 14.48 -9.66
N SER A 42 0.95 13.17 -9.90
CA SER A 42 -0.18 12.25 -9.72
C SER A 42 -0.62 12.20 -8.26
N ILE A 43 0.33 12.16 -7.32
CA ILE A 43 0.09 12.14 -5.87
C ILE A 43 -0.64 13.41 -5.43
N SER A 44 -0.06 14.57 -5.73
CA SER A 44 -0.64 15.86 -5.34
C SER A 44 -1.99 16.13 -6.02
N SER A 45 -2.17 15.68 -7.27
CA SER A 45 -3.44 15.80 -8.00
C SER A 45 -4.52 14.89 -7.40
N ALA A 46 -4.18 13.67 -7.00
CA ALA A 46 -5.10 12.76 -6.34
C ALA A 46 -5.56 13.32 -4.98
N ALA A 47 -4.64 13.81 -4.16
CA ALA A 47 -4.96 14.45 -2.88
C ALA A 47 -5.87 15.67 -3.07
N ARG A 48 -5.58 16.52 -4.07
CA ARG A 48 -6.42 17.67 -4.41
C ARG A 48 -7.81 17.26 -4.90
N ALA A 49 -7.89 16.22 -5.74
CA ALA A 49 -9.14 15.71 -6.28
C ALA A 49 -10.05 15.12 -5.19
N TYR A 50 -9.47 14.51 -4.15
CA TYR A 50 -10.21 14.04 -2.98
C TYR A 50 -10.94 15.19 -2.26
N GLY A 51 -10.31 16.37 -2.24
CA GLY A 51 -10.88 17.60 -1.70
C GLY A 51 -10.90 17.65 -0.18
N ASN A 52 -11.78 18.47 0.38
CA ASN A 52 -11.87 18.76 1.81
C ASN A 52 -12.88 17.85 2.52
N LYS A 53 -12.57 16.55 2.60
CA LYS A 53 -13.39 15.53 3.27
C LYS A 53 -12.51 14.73 4.23
N PRO A 54 -13.07 14.14 5.31
CA PRO A 54 -12.30 13.26 6.19
C PRO A 54 -11.81 12.02 5.43
N LEU A 55 -10.58 11.62 5.68
CA LEU A 55 -9.97 10.38 5.17
C LEU A 55 -9.64 9.48 6.34
N ASP A 56 -10.35 8.35 6.45
CA ASP A 56 -10.26 7.49 7.63
C ASP A 56 -9.04 6.56 7.57
N VAL A 57 -8.71 6.09 6.36
CA VAL A 57 -7.64 5.11 6.15
C VAL A 57 -6.86 5.47 4.89
N VAL A 58 -5.54 5.30 4.95
CA VAL A 58 -4.63 5.30 3.79
C VAL A 58 -3.88 3.98 3.82
N ILE A 59 -3.87 3.29 2.68
CA ILE A 59 -3.12 2.04 2.51
C ILE A 59 -2.13 2.25 1.37
N ASN A 60 -0.87 2.41 1.72
CA ASN A 60 0.19 2.47 0.73
C ASN A 60 0.56 1.04 0.34
N VAL A 61 0.17 0.65 -0.86
CA VAL A 61 0.58 -0.59 -1.50
C VAL A 61 1.59 -0.21 -2.56
N GLY A 62 2.82 -0.71 -2.50
CA GLY A 62 3.84 -0.41 -3.49
C GLY A 62 4.60 -1.68 -3.84
N GLY A 63 4.70 -2.01 -5.12
CA GLY A 63 5.26 -3.28 -5.55
C GLY A 63 6.00 -3.17 -6.87
N LEU A 64 7.23 -3.66 -6.89
CA LEU A 64 8.00 -3.86 -8.11
C LEU A 64 8.03 -5.34 -8.47
N PRO A 65 8.27 -5.69 -9.75
CA PRO A 65 8.27 -7.08 -10.21
C PRO A 65 9.08 -8.03 -9.30
N PRO A 66 8.57 -9.26 -9.08
CA PRO A 66 9.05 -10.21 -8.08
C PRO A 66 10.38 -10.86 -8.46
N ASN A 67 10.83 -10.66 -9.71
CA ASN A 67 12.05 -11.22 -10.27
C ASN A 67 13.12 -10.13 -10.37
N PRO A 68 13.72 -9.68 -9.25
CA PRO A 68 14.81 -8.73 -9.30
C PRO A 68 16.00 -9.38 -10.02
N LYS A 69 16.83 -8.54 -10.67
CA LYS A 69 18.15 -8.98 -11.13
C LYS A 69 18.97 -9.55 -9.95
N PRO A 70 19.94 -10.45 -10.21
CA PRO A 70 20.90 -10.88 -9.21
C PRO A 70 21.51 -9.67 -8.48
N TRP A 71 21.85 -9.82 -7.20
CA TRP A 71 22.31 -8.69 -6.37
C TRP A 71 23.54 -7.96 -6.96
N LYS A 72 24.39 -8.68 -7.72
CA LYS A 72 25.56 -8.13 -8.41
C LYS A 72 25.22 -7.33 -9.68
N ASP A 73 24.03 -7.54 -10.23
CA ASP A 73 23.56 -6.92 -11.47
C ASP A 73 22.60 -5.75 -11.20
N GLN A 74 22.50 -5.34 -9.93
CA GLN A 74 21.74 -4.18 -9.50
C GLN A 74 22.50 -2.89 -9.83
N THR A 75 21.81 -1.93 -10.44
CA THR A 75 22.36 -0.62 -10.76
C THR A 75 21.84 0.42 -9.79
N SER A 76 22.51 1.58 -9.72
CA SER A 76 22.03 2.74 -8.95
C SER A 76 20.62 3.16 -9.39
N SER A 77 20.33 3.15 -10.70
CA SER A 77 19.00 3.47 -11.23
C SER A 77 17.92 2.50 -10.71
N LEU A 78 18.19 1.20 -10.73
CA LEU A 78 17.27 0.17 -10.22
C LEU A 78 17.08 0.26 -8.70
N MET A 79 18.09 0.73 -7.96
CA MET A 79 17.97 0.99 -6.52
C MET A 79 17.15 2.25 -6.23
N LEU A 80 17.38 3.32 -6.98
CA LEU A 80 16.63 4.57 -6.85
C LEU A 80 15.14 4.37 -7.18
N GLU A 81 14.83 3.60 -8.21
CA GLU A 81 13.45 3.24 -8.54
C GLU A 81 12.76 2.50 -7.38
N ARG A 82 13.45 1.53 -6.76
CA ARG A 82 12.93 0.82 -5.57
C ARG A 82 12.67 1.75 -4.40
N LEU A 83 13.63 2.63 -4.07
CA LEU A 83 13.46 3.61 -3.01
C LEU A 83 12.30 4.58 -3.31
N ARG A 84 12.12 4.94 -4.59
CA ARG A 84 10.99 5.76 -5.01
C ARG A 84 9.65 5.05 -4.75
N VAL A 85 9.49 3.82 -5.24
CA VAL A 85 8.23 3.08 -5.12
C VAL A 85 7.94 2.63 -3.68
N MET A 86 8.95 2.16 -2.94
CA MET A 86 8.73 1.50 -1.64
C MET A 86 8.87 2.44 -0.44
N THR A 87 9.43 3.64 -0.61
CA THR A 87 9.73 4.54 0.50
C THR A 87 9.27 5.96 0.23
N ILE A 88 9.75 6.58 -0.86
CA ILE A 88 9.49 8.00 -1.13
C ILE A 88 8.02 8.22 -1.52
N GLY A 89 7.46 7.40 -2.39
CA GLY A 89 6.06 7.48 -2.81
C GLY A 89 5.07 7.38 -1.65
N PRO A 90 5.16 6.36 -0.78
CA PRO A 90 4.36 6.28 0.44
C PRO A 90 4.54 7.51 1.33
N TYR A 91 5.78 7.99 1.52
CA TYR A 91 6.05 9.19 2.29
C TYR A 91 5.34 10.42 1.73
N LEU A 92 5.49 10.70 0.43
CA LEU A 92 4.84 11.83 -0.23
C LEU A 92 3.31 11.72 -0.20
N THR A 93 2.78 10.51 -0.33
CA THR A 93 1.34 10.28 -0.22
C THR A 93 0.83 10.66 1.17
N MET A 94 1.53 10.24 2.23
CA MET A 94 1.19 10.61 3.60
C MET A 94 1.24 12.12 3.82
N THR A 95 2.22 12.82 3.25
CA THR A 95 2.32 14.28 3.41
C THR A 95 1.23 15.03 2.66
N GLU A 96 0.86 14.59 1.45
CA GLU A 96 -0.14 15.26 0.61
C GLU A 96 -1.58 15.06 1.13
N VAL A 97 -1.89 13.90 1.73
CA VAL A 97 -3.23 13.61 2.28
C VAL A 97 -3.38 13.93 3.76
N LEU A 98 -2.33 14.45 4.40
CA LEU A 98 -2.33 14.81 5.82
C LEU A 98 -3.50 15.74 6.20
N PRO A 99 -3.82 16.81 5.43
CA PRO A 99 -4.94 17.68 5.77
C PRO A 99 -6.28 16.95 5.90
N GLN A 100 -6.49 15.89 5.12
CA GLN A 100 -7.73 15.09 5.15
C GLN A 100 -7.73 14.03 6.24
N LEU A 101 -6.56 13.50 6.58
CA LEU A 101 -6.39 12.62 7.74
C LEU A 101 -6.71 13.37 9.04
N GLU A 102 -6.29 14.63 9.17
CA GLU A 102 -6.56 15.47 10.35
C GLU A 102 -8.06 15.76 10.57
N LEU A 103 -8.87 15.67 9.52
CA LEU A 103 -10.33 15.82 9.61
C LEU A 103 -11.02 14.55 10.12
N ALA A 104 -10.37 13.40 10.03
CA ALA A 104 -10.93 12.14 10.49
C ALA A 104 -10.77 11.99 12.02
N PRO A 105 -11.74 11.39 12.72
CA PRO A 105 -11.66 11.21 14.16
C PRO A 105 -10.63 10.14 14.59
N ASN A 106 -10.32 9.17 13.72
CA ASN A 106 -9.38 8.10 14.00
C ASN A 106 -8.65 7.66 12.71
N PRO A 107 -7.83 8.56 12.13
CA PRO A 107 -7.13 8.29 10.87
C PRO A 107 -6.12 7.16 11.05
N LYS A 108 -5.99 6.31 10.04
CA LYS A 108 -5.01 5.21 10.02
C LYS A 108 -4.18 5.27 8.75
N VAL A 109 -2.88 5.09 8.90
CA VAL A 109 -1.97 4.93 7.76
C VAL A 109 -1.31 3.57 7.86
N ILE A 110 -1.45 2.77 6.80
CA ILE A 110 -0.92 1.42 6.70
C ILE A 110 0.02 1.38 5.48
N ASN A 111 1.25 0.95 5.71
CA ASN A 111 2.20 0.67 4.64
C ASN A 111 2.27 -0.85 4.48
N ILE A 112 2.01 -1.36 3.27
CA ILE A 112 2.18 -2.77 2.94
C ILE A 112 3.53 -2.92 2.23
N PRO A 113 4.61 -3.28 2.94
CA PRO A 113 5.88 -3.56 2.29
C PRO A 113 5.83 -4.90 1.55
N SER A 114 6.77 -5.08 0.61
CA SER A 114 7.02 -6.39 0.00
C SER A 114 7.75 -7.34 0.96
N SER A 115 7.51 -8.65 0.83
CA SER A 115 8.20 -9.75 1.53
C SER A 115 9.73 -9.69 1.47
N PHE A 116 10.32 -8.92 0.54
CA PHE A 116 11.77 -8.78 0.43
C PHE A 116 12.40 -7.83 1.47
N GLY A 117 11.60 -6.99 2.14
CA GLY A 117 12.06 -6.08 3.19
C GLY A 117 11.69 -6.53 4.62
N SER A 118 10.97 -7.64 4.75
CA SER A 118 10.47 -8.14 6.04
C SER A 118 10.70 -9.64 6.16
N ILE A 119 11.20 -10.08 7.32
CA ILE A 119 11.32 -11.50 7.68
C ILE A 119 9.93 -12.17 7.79
N SER A 120 8.85 -11.38 7.84
CA SER A 120 7.47 -11.87 7.82
C SER A 120 6.80 -11.56 6.47
N LYS A 121 6.48 -12.62 5.72
CA LYS A 121 5.73 -12.55 4.47
C LYS A 121 4.30 -12.04 4.75
N PRO A 122 3.81 -10.96 4.09
CA PRO A 122 2.39 -10.56 4.11
C PRO A 122 1.47 -11.57 3.38
N GLY A 123 2.05 -12.61 2.79
CA GLY A 123 1.40 -13.62 1.95
C GLY A 123 1.99 -13.60 0.55
N PHE A 124 2.12 -14.75 -0.10
CA PHE A 124 2.49 -14.92 -1.49
C PHE A 124 1.21 -15.14 -2.32
N LEU A 125 0.56 -14.04 -2.69
CA LEU A 125 -0.72 -14.03 -3.37
C LEU A 125 -0.57 -14.09 -4.89
N SER A 126 -1.40 -14.90 -5.55
CA SER A 126 -1.52 -14.93 -7.01
C SER A 126 -2.07 -13.60 -7.51
N THR A 127 -1.16 -12.74 -7.95
CA THR A 127 -1.48 -11.42 -8.50
C THR A 127 -0.72 -11.22 -9.80
N ARG A 128 -1.08 -10.20 -10.57
CA ARG A 128 -0.28 -9.81 -11.74
C ARG A 128 1.18 -9.47 -11.38
N LEU A 129 1.42 -9.02 -10.14
CA LEU A 129 2.78 -8.79 -9.65
C LEU A 129 3.55 -10.12 -9.63
N THR A 130 2.96 -11.17 -9.06
CA THR A 130 3.61 -12.48 -8.93
C THR A 130 3.52 -13.35 -10.19
N ASP A 131 3.13 -12.79 -11.34
CA ASP A 131 2.82 -13.55 -12.56
C ASP A 131 1.79 -14.68 -12.31
N TRP A 132 0.84 -14.42 -11.40
CA TRP A 132 -0.17 -15.37 -10.92
C TRP A 132 0.39 -16.59 -10.18
N ASP A 133 1.69 -16.64 -9.94
CA ASP A 133 2.34 -17.62 -9.07
C ASP A 133 2.12 -17.19 -7.62
N GLY A 134 1.34 -17.95 -6.88
CA GLY A 134 0.93 -17.61 -5.53
C GLY A 134 0.46 -18.85 -4.78
N GLU A 135 0.90 -18.98 -3.54
CA GLU A 135 0.59 -20.13 -2.69
C GLU A 135 -0.58 -19.82 -1.74
N ASP A 136 -0.77 -18.54 -1.40
CA ASP A 136 -1.72 -18.11 -0.38
C ASP A 136 -3.08 -17.73 -0.99
N ASP A 137 -4.16 -18.10 -0.28
CA ASP A 137 -5.52 -17.75 -0.66
C ASP A 137 -5.80 -16.25 -0.48
N MET A 138 -6.13 -15.58 -1.58
CA MET A 138 -6.39 -14.14 -1.64
C MET A 138 -7.49 -13.71 -0.68
N GLU A 139 -8.57 -14.48 -0.58
CA GLU A 139 -9.69 -14.13 0.29
C GLU A 139 -9.29 -14.18 1.77
N THR A 140 -8.55 -15.21 2.17
CA THR A 140 -8.03 -15.38 3.53
C THR A 140 -7.05 -14.27 3.91
N CYS A 141 -6.09 -13.93 3.04
CA CYS A 141 -5.15 -12.85 3.31
C CYS A 141 -5.85 -11.49 3.42
N ILE A 142 -6.78 -11.17 2.52
CA ILE A 142 -7.56 -9.92 2.59
C ILE A 142 -8.38 -9.90 3.89
N LYS A 143 -9.03 -11.01 4.28
CA LYS A 143 -9.76 -11.10 5.56
C LYS A 143 -8.84 -10.87 6.76
N GLY A 144 -7.63 -11.44 6.77
CA GLY A 144 -6.63 -11.25 7.81
C GLY A 144 -6.17 -9.79 7.92
N LEU A 145 -5.76 -9.18 6.81
CA LEU A 145 -5.41 -7.77 6.73
C LEU A 145 -6.55 -6.88 7.21
N MET A 146 -7.77 -7.16 6.75
CA MET A 146 -8.93 -6.39 7.16
C MET A 146 -9.20 -6.51 8.66
N LYS A 147 -9.04 -7.68 9.25
CA LYS A 147 -9.16 -7.88 10.69
C LYS A 147 -8.17 -6.98 11.45
N ILE A 148 -6.91 -6.94 11.01
CA ILE A 148 -5.86 -6.09 11.61
C ILE A 148 -6.23 -4.62 11.49
N ILE A 149 -6.56 -4.14 10.29
CA ILE A 149 -6.91 -2.73 10.04
C ILE A 149 -8.09 -2.29 10.92
N ASN A 150 -9.08 -3.16 11.12
CA ASN A 150 -10.20 -2.88 12.01
C ASN A 150 -9.80 -2.91 13.50
N SER A 151 -8.85 -3.75 13.92
CA SER A 151 -8.49 -3.93 15.33
C SER A 151 -7.46 -2.94 15.87
N ILE A 152 -6.58 -2.40 15.01
CA ILE A 152 -5.50 -1.50 15.46
C ILE A 152 -6.05 -0.18 16.02
N SER A 153 -5.39 0.30 17.07
CA SER A 153 -5.72 1.47 17.87
C SER A 153 -4.51 2.42 17.97
N HIS A 154 -4.66 3.53 18.70
CA HIS A 154 -3.57 4.48 18.93
C HIS A 154 -2.36 3.85 19.66
N GLU A 155 -2.58 2.80 20.47
CA GLU A 155 -1.52 2.07 21.18
C GLU A 155 -0.67 1.19 20.24
N ASP A 156 -1.15 0.96 19.02
CA ASP A 156 -0.48 0.17 17.99
C ASP A 156 0.38 1.04 17.05
N ASN A 157 0.50 2.34 17.31
CA ASN A 157 1.30 3.25 16.48
C ASN A 157 2.77 2.79 16.41
N GLY A 158 3.30 2.74 15.19
CA GLY A 158 4.67 2.29 14.92
C GLY A 158 4.87 0.78 15.01
N ALA A 159 3.81 -0.02 15.23
CA ALA A 159 3.92 -1.47 15.26
C ALA A 159 4.01 -2.06 13.85
N PHE A 160 4.64 -3.23 13.77
CA PHE A 160 4.70 -4.02 12.55
C PHE A 160 3.94 -5.33 12.75
N PHE A 161 3.04 -5.65 11.82
CA PHE A 161 2.15 -6.81 11.93
C PHE A 161 2.32 -7.75 10.74
N LYS A 162 2.26 -9.05 11.02
CA LYS A 162 2.06 -10.08 10.00
C LYS A 162 0.57 -10.18 9.68
N TRP A 163 0.21 -10.74 8.52
CA TRP A 163 -1.18 -10.90 8.05
C TRP A 163 -2.10 -11.69 9.00
N ASP A 164 -1.53 -12.52 9.88
CA ASP A 164 -2.26 -13.28 10.90
C ASP A 164 -2.53 -12.48 12.19
N GLY A 165 -2.04 -11.23 12.27
CA GLY A 165 -2.19 -10.33 13.42
C GLY A 165 -1.06 -10.43 14.45
N SER A 166 -0.08 -11.30 14.24
CA SER A 166 1.11 -11.35 15.09
C SER A 166 1.97 -10.09 14.92
N ARG A 167 2.52 -9.57 16.03
CA ARG A 167 3.46 -8.44 16.01
C ARG A 167 4.87 -8.92 15.70
N ILE A 168 5.60 -8.16 14.89
CA ILE A 168 6.97 -8.43 14.49
C ILE A 168 7.91 -7.43 15.20
N PRO A 169 8.97 -7.89 15.87
CA PRO A 169 9.96 -6.99 16.47
C PRO A 169 10.84 -6.33 15.39
N PHE A 170 11.37 -5.15 15.71
CA PHE A 170 12.36 -4.44 14.90
C PHE A 170 13.78 -4.83 15.27
#